data_AF-A0A7R6Z2J8-F1
#
_entry.id   AF-A0A7R6Z2J8-F1
#
_cell.length_a   1.000
_cell.length_b   1.000
_cell.length_c   1.000
_cell.angle_alpha   90.00
_cell.angle_beta   90.00
_cell.angle_gamma   90.00
#
_symmetry.space_group_name_H-M   'P 1'
#
loop_
_entity.id
_entity.type
_entity.pdbx_description
1 polymer ?
#
loop_
_entity_poly.entity_id
_entity_poly.type
_entity_poly.pdbx_seq_one_letter_code
_entity_poly.pdbx_strand_id
1 'polypeptide(L)'
;MRRITQGEIALREDIMSDNLRSYTIRLDNGLSVPCVEHGNPAATPLLLLHGYTDSWRSFEPVLQKFPASVRAIAFTQRGHGEAGKPAEGYTPRDLASDAVALLDRLGIGRAVIAGHSMGSFVAQRIAIDYPDRVAGLVLEGSFPATAGNAAVDELWREVEHFTDPIERDFALAFQSSTLAQPIPRALLETFVDESLKTPARIWKDALRGLMDADHTAELTLIRAPTLVMWGAADALFPRSDQDVLLARIPGAQLSLYDRAGHSIHWEEPLRFASDVAAFIEARTTSQQAA
;
A
#
# COMPACT_ATOMS: atom_id res chain seq x y z
N MET A 1 21.71 -26.02 2.18
CA MET A 1 20.40 -26.62 2.53
C MET A 1 20.29 -26.67 4.05
N ARG A 2 19.90 -25.55 4.68
CA ARG A 2 19.66 -25.45 6.13
C ARG A 2 18.19 -25.07 6.30
N ARG A 3 17.42 -25.98 6.90
CA ARG A 3 16.05 -25.73 7.36
C ARG A 3 16.11 -24.60 8.39
N ILE A 4 15.34 -23.56 8.17
CA ILE A 4 15.09 -22.52 9.16
C ILE A 4 14.32 -23.18 10.31
N THR A 5 14.88 -23.08 11.52
CA THR A 5 14.27 -23.55 12.76
C THR A 5 13.12 -22.64 13.18
N GLN A 6 12.07 -23.27 13.67
CA GLN A 6 10.73 -22.79 14.04
C GLN A 6 10.71 -21.84 15.26
N GLY A 7 11.63 -20.86 15.32
CA GLY A 7 11.97 -20.13 16.56
C GLY A 7 11.66 -18.63 16.64
N GLU A 8 11.20 -17.96 15.57
CA GLU A 8 10.98 -16.49 15.58
C GLU A 8 9.71 -16.03 14.85
N ILE A 9 8.68 -16.88 14.80
CA ILE A 9 7.35 -16.43 14.40
C ILE A 9 6.46 -16.65 15.61
N ALA A 10 6.01 -15.56 16.24
CA ALA A 10 4.89 -15.62 17.17
C ALA A 10 3.62 -15.79 16.32
N LEU A 11 3.39 -17.02 15.85
CA LEU A 11 2.21 -17.40 15.10
C LEU A 11 1.02 -17.39 16.06
N ARG A 12 0.27 -16.29 16.09
CA ARG A 12 -1.18 -16.39 16.30
C ARG A 12 -1.80 -16.60 14.92
N GLU A 13 -1.90 -17.86 14.52
CA GLU A 13 -2.60 -18.25 13.30
C GLU A 13 -4.10 -18.30 13.59
N ASP A 14 -4.82 -17.25 13.19
CA ASP A 14 -6.28 -17.31 13.07
C ASP A 14 -6.59 -17.72 11.63
N ILE A 15 -6.98 -18.98 11.42
CA ILE A 15 -7.39 -19.50 10.12
C ILE A 15 -8.80 -18.98 9.82
N MET A 16 -8.90 -18.00 8.92
CA MET A 16 -10.19 -17.38 8.55
C MET A 16 -10.85 -18.06 7.33
N SER A 17 -10.10 -18.84 6.53
CA SER A 17 -10.57 -19.80 5.50
C SER A 17 -9.38 -20.64 4.97
N ASP A 18 -9.62 -21.66 4.12
CA ASP A 18 -8.62 -22.67 3.69
C ASP A 18 -7.30 -22.11 3.13
N ASN A 19 -7.23 -20.83 2.73
CA ASN A 19 -6.01 -20.18 2.24
C ASN A 19 -5.75 -18.77 2.78
N LEU A 20 -6.53 -18.26 3.74
CA LEU A 20 -6.32 -16.94 4.35
C LEU A 20 -5.65 -17.10 5.72
N ARG A 21 -4.48 -16.48 5.90
CA ARG A 21 -3.69 -16.58 7.13
C ARG A 21 -3.30 -15.20 7.63
N SER A 22 -3.55 -14.91 8.90
CA SER A 22 -3.00 -13.74 9.58
C SER A 22 -1.87 -14.15 10.52
N TYR A 23 -0.84 -13.33 10.63
CA TYR A 23 0.30 -13.54 11.52
C TYR A 23 1.02 -12.22 11.81
N THR A 24 1.87 -12.19 12.83
CA THR A 24 2.75 -11.05 13.10
C THR A 24 4.20 -11.44 12.87
N ILE A 25 4.92 -10.65 12.08
CA ILE A 25 6.35 -10.83 11.84
C ILE A 25 7.12 -9.75 12.61
N ARG A 26 8.19 -10.17 13.28
CA ARG A 26 9.21 -9.23 13.78
C ARG A 26 10.28 -9.05 12.70
N LEU A 27 10.48 -7.82 12.26
CA LEU A 27 11.52 -7.43 11.32
C LEU A 27 12.89 -7.34 12.02
N ASP A 28 13.96 -7.30 11.24
CA ASP A 28 15.33 -7.31 11.76
C ASP A 28 15.69 -6.04 12.54
N ASN A 29 15.00 -4.92 12.27
CA ASN A 29 15.08 -3.69 13.05
C ASN A 29 14.26 -3.74 14.36
N GLY A 30 13.67 -4.90 14.69
CA GLY A 30 12.90 -5.14 15.90
C GLY A 30 11.43 -4.75 15.82
N LEU A 31 10.98 -4.13 14.72
CA LEU A 31 9.57 -3.75 14.50
C LEU A 31 8.69 -4.99 14.32
N SER A 32 7.58 -5.08 15.06
CA SER A 32 6.56 -6.10 14.84
C SER A 32 5.46 -5.56 13.91
N VAL A 33 5.15 -6.29 12.85
CA VAL A 33 4.15 -5.91 11.85
C VAL A 33 3.09 -7.02 11.66
N PRO A 34 1.80 -6.73 11.87
CA PRO A 34 0.70 -7.60 11.48
C PRO A 34 0.67 -7.77 9.97
N CYS A 35 0.46 -9.00 9.52
CA CYS A 35 0.38 -9.39 8.13
C CYS A 35 -0.85 -10.28 7.92
N VAL A 36 -1.36 -10.27 6.70
CA VAL A 36 -2.31 -11.25 6.19
C VAL A 36 -1.84 -11.71 4.82
N GLU A 37 -2.01 -12.99 4.52
CA GLU A 37 -1.76 -13.52 3.20
C GLU A 37 -2.89 -14.42 2.72
N HIS A 38 -3.12 -14.39 1.41
CA HIS A 38 -4.05 -15.28 0.71
C HIS A 38 -3.39 -15.87 -0.54
N GLY A 39 -3.60 -17.17 -0.76
CA GLY A 39 -3.15 -17.88 -1.96
C GLY A 39 -1.98 -18.85 -1.71
N ASN A 40 -1.52 -19.52 -2.77
CA ASN A 40 -0.50 -20.55 -2.68
C ASN A 40 0.89 -19.92 -2.40
N PRO A 41 1.66 -20.37 -1.39
CA PRO A 41 3.01 -19.87 -1.13
C PRO A 41 3.99 -19.93 -2.32
N ALA A 42 3.75 -20.82 -3.29
CA ALA A 42 4.54 -20.98 -4.51
C ALA A 42 4.04 -20.13 -5.70
N ALA A 43 2.92 -19.42 -5.56
CA ALA A 43 2.39 -18.52 -6.57
C ALA A 43 3.17 -17.18 -6.60
N THR A 44 2.89 -16.34 -7.60
CA THR A 44 3.60 -15.06 -7.75
C THR A 44 3.29 -14.14 -6.57
N PRO A 45 4.31 -13.68 -5.81
CA PRO A 45 4.08 -12.83 -4.65
C PRO A 45 3.68 -11.42 -5.06
N LEU A 46 2.59 -10.94 -4.46
CA LEU A 46 2.05 -9.59 -4.56
C LEU A 46 2.06 -8.98 -3.15
N LEU A 47 2.85 -7.93 -2.94
CA LEU A 47 2.87 -7.16 -1.70
C LEU A 47 1.95 -5.94 -1.83
N LEU A 48 1.03 -5.78 -0.88
CA LEU A 48 0.02 -4.72 -0.83
C LEU A 48 0.36 -3.72 0.30
N LEU A 49 0.49 -2.44 -0.05
CA LEU A 49 0.87 -1.34 0.85
C LEU A 49 -0.30 -0.36 1.00
N HIS A 50 -0.83 -0.23 2.22
CA HIS A 50 -2.02 0.57 2.49
C HIS A 50 -1.74 2.09 2.48
N GLY A 51 -2.82 2.87 2.39
CA GLY A 51 -2.79 4.33 2.46
C GLY A 51 -2.53 4.89 3.86
N TYR A 52 -2.49 6.21 3.93
CA TYR A 52 -2.28 6.96 5.18
C TYR A 52 -3.37 6.62 6.20
N THR A 53 -2.97 6.34 7.45
CA THR A 53 -3.86 6.08 8.61
C THR A 53 -4.70 4.82 8.52
N ASP A 54 -4.36 3.88 7.64
CA ASP A 54 -5.06 2.60 7.52
C ASP A 54 -4.18 1.43 7.99
N SER A 55 -4.54 0.19 7.68
CA SER A 55 -3.78 -1.02 7.98
C SER A 55 -3.93 -2.06 6.88
N TRP A 56 -3.44 -3.30 7.07
CA TRP A 56 -3.66 -4.37 6.10
C TRP A 56 -5.15 -4.60 5.80
N ARG A 57 -6.05 -4.22 6.72
CA ARG A 57 -7.51 -4.38 6.57
C ARG A 57 -8.08 -3.66 5.37
N SER A 58 -7.42 -2.58 4.91
CA SER A 58 -7.72 -1.89 3.65
C SER A 58 -7.91 -2.85 2.47
N PHE A 59 -7.17 -3.96 2.47
CA PHE A 59 -7.18 -4.96 1.40
C PHE A 59 -8.13 -6.14 1.64
N GLU A 60 -8.85 -6.19 2.76
CA GLU A 60 -9.91 -7.20 2.99
C GLU A 60 -10.88 -7.34 1.81
N PRO A 61 -11.33 -6.25 1.14
CA PRO A 61 -12.22 -6.35 -0.01
C PRO A 61 -11.60 -7.09 -1.19
N VAL A 62 -10.27 -7.18 -1.31
CA VAL A 62 -9.60 -7.73 -2.51
C VAL A 62 -8.81 -9.02 -2.27
N LEU A 63 -8.36 -9.31 -1.03
CA LEU A 63 -7.46 -10.43 -0.73
C LEU A 63 -7.92 -11.78 -1.30
N GLN A 64 -9.20 -12.12 -1.13
CA GLN A 64 -9.78 -13.38 -1.62
C GLN A 64 -10.25 -13.34 -3.08
N LYS A 65 -10.11 -12.21 -3.77
CA LYS A 65 -10.53 -12.04 -5.18
C LYS A 65 -9.41 -12.32 -6.18
N PHE A 66 -8.17 -12.40 -5.71
CA PHE A 66 -7.04 -12.77 -6.56
C PHE A 66 -7.10 -14.26 -6.95
N PRO A 67 -6.70 -14.60 -8.18
CA PRO A 67 -6.66 -15.99 -8.64
C PRO A 67 -5.56 -16.79 -7.93
N ALA A 68 -5.63 -18.12 -8.01
CA ALA A 68 -4.68 -19.03 -7.36
C ALA A 68 -3.22 -18.86 -7.85
N SER A 69 -3.00 -18.20 -8.98
CA SER A 69 -1.69 -17.81 -9.52
C SER A 69 -1.03 -16.64 -8.79
N VAL A 70 -1.73 -16.00 -7.86
CA VAL A 70 -1.25 -14.87 -7.05
C VAL A 70 -1.23 -15.25 -5.57
N ARG A 71 -0.11 -14.95 -4.92
CA ARG A 71 0.02 -14.94 -3.46
C ARG A 71 -0.07 -13.49 -2.99
N ALA A 72 -1.25 -13.06 -2.56
CA ALA A 72 -1.46 -11.71 -2.06
C ALA A 72 -1.03 -11.61 -0.59
N ILE A 73 -0.22 -10.61 -0.26
CA ILE A 73 0.34 -10.38 1.07
C ILE A 73 0.12 -8.92 1.39
N ALA A 74 -0.64 -8.61 2.43
CA ALA A 74 -0.80 -7.26 2.95
C ALA A 74 -0.22 -7.19 4.36
N PHE A 75 0.42 -6.09 4.71
CA PHE A 75 0.89 -5.87 6.07
C PHE A 75 0.59 -4.44 6.53
N THR A 76 0.51 -4.27 7.85
CA THR A 76 0.33 -2.96 8.46
C THR A 76 1.69 -2.29 8.62
N GLN A 77 1.84 -1.15 7.97
CA GLN A 77 3.05 -0.34 7.99
C GLN A 77 3.29 0.24 9.39
N ARG A 78 4.55 0.58 9.69
CA ARG A 78 4.96 1.16 10.98
C ARG A 78 4.02 2.27 11.45
N GLY A 79 3.78 2.32 12.75
CA GLY A 79 2.92 3.32 13.37
C GLY A 79 1.42 3.07 13.25
N HIS A 80 0.98 2.24 12.32
CA HIS A 80 -0.43 2.05 12.03
C HIS A 80 -0.99 0.78 12.66
N GLY A 81 -2.33 0.69 12.79
CA GLY A 81 -3.03 -0.49 13.32
C GLY A 81 -2.36 -1.09 14.56
N GLU A 82 -2.10 -2.40 14.56
CA GLU A 82 -1.35 -3.09 15.63
C GLU A 82 0.17 -3.19 15.38
N ALA A 83 0.70 -2.52 14.36
CA ALA A 83 2.13 -2.47 14.12
C ALA A 83 2.86 -1.68 15.21
N GLY A 84 4.15 -1.98 15.38
CA GLY A 84 5.02 -1.24 16.27
C GLY A 84 5.03 0.25 15.91
N LYS A 85 5.09 1.09 16.95
CA LYS A 85 4.98 2.55 16.83
C LYS A 85 6.27 3.21 17.34
N PRO A 86 7.41 3.04 16.64
CA PRO A 86 8.67 3.67 17.05
C PRO A 86 8.53 5.19 17.14
N ALA A 87 9.39 5.84 17.92
CA ALA A 87 9.31 7.28 18.14
C ALA A 87 9.55 8.09 16.85
N GLU A 88 10.32 7.55 15.90
CA GLU A 88 10.79 8.23 14.70
C GLU A 88 10.84 7.30 13.48
N GLY A 89 11.19 7.88 12.32
CA GLY A 89 11.36 7.17 11.05
C GLY A 89 10.03 6.92 10.35
N TYR A 90 9.39 7.97 9.84
CA TYR A 90 8.11 7.89 9.11
C TYR A 90 8.20 8.48 7.70
N THR A 91 9.41 8.61 7.16
CA THR A 91 9.59 9.01 5.76
C THR A 91 9.21 7.86 4.83
N PRO A 92 8.88 8.12 3.55
CA PRO A 92 8.64 7.07 2.57
C PRO A 92 9.78 6.05 2.47
N ARG A 93 11.03 6.48 2.71
CA ARG A 93 12.21 5.62 2.71
C ARG A 93 12.26 4.67 3.91
N ASP A 94 11.82 5.12 5.09
CA ASP A 94 11.71 4.26 6.27
C ASP A 94 10.65 3.17 6.06
N LEU A 95 9.47 3.56 5.56
CA LEU A 95 8.39 2.62 5.26
C LEU A 95 8.79 1.62 4.15
N ALA A 96 9.52 2.08 3.13
CA ALA A 96 10.06 1.22 2.07
C ALA A 96 11.07 0.21 2.61
N SER A 97 11.94 0.62 3.52
CA SER A 97 12.92 -0.27 4.15
C SER A 97 12.24 -1.37 4.97
N ASP A 98 11.17 -1.05 5.71
CA ASP A 98 10.40 -2.06 6.45
C ASP A 98 9.71 -3.06 5.52
N ALA A 99 9.14 -2.61 4.40
CA ALA A 99 8.52 -3.48 3.41
C ALA A 99 9.52 -4.46 2.78
N VAL A 100 10.73 -3.99 2.48
CA VAL A 100 11.82 -4.84 1.95
C VAL A 100 12.31 -5.82 3.01
N ALA A 101 12.45 -5.39 4.27
CA ALA A 101 12.78 -6.28 5.38
C ALA A 101 11.71 -7.36 5.59
N LEU A 102 10.43 -7.03 5.41
CA LEU A 102 9.35 -8.02 5.44
C LEU A 102 9.52 -9.08 4.34
N LEU A 103 9.82 -8.66 3.10
CA LEU A 103 10.10 -9.58 2.01
C LEU A 103 11.27 -10.52 2.36
N ASP A 104 12.33 -10.01 3.01
CA ASP A 104 13.46 -10.83 3.48
C ASP A 104 13.03 -11.87 4.51
N ARG A 105 12.22 -11.47 5.50
CA ARG A 105 11.67 -12.39 6.53
C ARG A 105 10.78 -13.47 5.93
N LEU A 106 10.07 -13.16 4.85
CA LEU A 106 9.23 -14.10 4.11
C LEU A 106 10.00 -14.98 3.11
N GLY A 107 11.30 -14.73 2.93
CA GLY A 107 12.13 -15.42 1.93
C GLY A 107 11.78 -15.06 0.49
N ILE A 108 11.20 -13.88 0.26
CA ILE A 108 10.76 -13.41 -1.05
C ILE A 108 11.84 -12.49 -1.64
N GLY A 109 12.59 -13.02 -2.61
CA GLY A 109 13.62 -12.24 -3.29
C GLY A 109 13.07 -11.11 -4.17
N ARG A 110 11.92 -11.33 -4.84
CA ARG A 110 11.32 -10.37 -5.77
C ARG A 110 9.80 -10.52 -5.79
N ALA A 111 9.06 -9.42 -5.79
CA ALA A 111 7.59 -9.42 -5.76
C ALA A 111 7.00 -8.33 -6.64
N VAL A 112 5.74 -8.50 -7.06
CA VAL A 112 4.95 -7.38 -7.56
C VAL A 112 4.55 -6.54 -6.35
N ILE A 113 4.76 -5.23 -6.42
CA ILE A 113 4.46 -4.31 -5.31
C ILE A 113 3.30 -3.44 -5.77
N ALA A 114 2.22 -3.47 -5.00
CA ALA A 114 1.03 -2.66 -5.22
C ALA A 114 0.83 -1.76 -4.01
N GLY A 115 0.65 -0.47 -4.24
CA GLY A 115 0.44 0.50 -3.18
C GLY A 115 -0.69 1.46 -3.49
N HIS A 116 -1.45 1.80 -2.45
CA HIS A 116 -2.52 2.80 -2.49
C HIS A 116 -2.07 4.08 -1.77
N SER A 117 -2.25 5.25 -2.39
CA SER A 117 -2.02 6.56 -1.76
C SER A 117 -0.60 6.67 -1.18
N MET A 118 -0.43 6.91 0.13
CA MET A 118 0.85 6.80 0.85
C MET A 118 1.62 5.52 0.49
N GLY A 119 0.95 4.36 0.48
CA GLY A 119 1.55 3.09 0.10
C GLY A 119 2.02 3.06 -1.35
N SER A 120 1.38 3.79 -2.27
CA SER A 120 1.84 3.95 -3.66
C SER A 120 3.14 4.75 -3.71
N PHE A 121 3.27 5.77 -2.87
CA PHE A 121 4.46 6.60 -2.78
C PHE A 121 5.63 5.83 -2.15
N VAL A 122 5.34 4.99 -1.16
CA VAL A 122 6.28 3.99 -0.63
C VAL A 122 6.68 2.97 -1.71
N ALA A 123 5.73 2.49 -2.52
CA ALA A 123 6.01 1.56 -3.62
C ALA A 123 6.95 2.17 -4.69
N GLN A 124 6.75 3.44 -5.04
CA GLN A 124 7.69 4.19 -5.89
C GLN A 124 9.10 4.19 -5.26
N ARG A 125 9.20 4.51 -3.97
CA ARG A 125 10.49 4.54 -3.25
C ARG A 125 11.19 3.18 -3.27
N ILE A 126 10.44 2.08 -3.06
CA ILE A 126 10.98 0.72 -3.18
C ILE A 126 11.51 0.47 -4.59
N ALA A 127 10.76 0.85 -5.63
CA ALA A 127 11.18 0.65 -7.01
C ALA A 127 12.39 1.48 -7.43
N ILE A 128 12.63 2.63 -6.78
CA ILE A 128 13.80 3.46 -7.01
C ILE A 128 15.02 2.93 -6.24
N ASP A 129 14.88 2.64 -4.94
CA ASP A 129 16.01 2.25 -4.08
C ASP A 129 16.38 0.78 -4.17
N TYR A 130 15.40 -0.08 -4.44
CA TYR A 130 15.53 -1.54 -4.46
C TYR A 130 14.97 -2.13 -5.77
N PRO A 131 15.43 -1.67 -6.95
CA PRO A 131 14.84 -2.04 -8.23
C PRO A 131 14.84 -3.57 -8.48
N ASP A 132 15.84 -4.27 -7.95
CA ASP A 132 15.97 -5.73 -8.11
C ASP A 132 14.93 -6.52 -7.30
N ARG A 133 14.28 -5.88 -6.32
CA ARG A 133 13.21 -6.46 -5.49
C ARG A 133 11.84 -6.35 -6.15
N VAL A 134 11.70 -5.56 -7.22
CA VAL A 134 10.41 -5.25 -7.84
C VAL A 134 10.23 -6.05 -9.14
N ALA A 135 9.32 -7.03 -9.11
CA ALA A 135 8.89 -7.79 -10.27
C ALA A 135 7.94 -7.01 -11.16
N GLY A 136 7.18 -6.08 -10.60
CA GLY A 136 6.24 -5.18 -11.25
C GLY A 136 5.69 -4.20 -10.22
N LEU A 137 5.21 -3.04 -10.68
CA LEU A 137 4.75 -1.97 -9.81
C LEU A 137 3.30 -1.61 -10.14
N VAL A 138 2.43 -1.56 -9.15
CA VAL A 138 1.05 -1.07 -9.27
C VAL A 138 0.87 0.13 -8.36
N LEU A 139 0.45 1.25 -8.93
CA LEU A 139 0.33 2.53 -8.26
C LEU A 139 -1.12 3.00 -8.30
N GLU A 140 -1.84 2.89 -7.18
CA GLU A 140 -3.23 3.32 -7.05
C GLU A 140 -3.30 4.67 -6.31
N GLY A 141 -4.03 5.65 -6.87
CA GLY A 141 -4.17 6.97 -6.25
C GLY A 141 -2.82 7.63 -6.00
N SER A 142 -1.93 7.56 -6.98
CA SER A 142 -0.51 7.89 -6.81
C SER A 142 -0.19 9.33 -7.19
N PHE A 143 1.01 9.78 -6.85
CA PHE A 143 1.47 11.15 -7.07
C PHE A 143 3.01 11.21 -7.07
N PRO A 144 3.62 12.17 -7.79
CA PRO A 144 5.08 12.31 -7.84
C PRO A 144 5.64 13.10 -6.65
N ALA A 145 4.84 14.02 -6.10
CA ALA A 145 5.12 14.88 -4.95
C ALA A 145 3.80 15.46 -4.44
N THR A 146 3.80 16.06 -3.26
CA THR A 146 2.61 16.72 -2.68
C THR A 146 2.74 18.25 -2.66
N ALA A 147 3.90 18.80 -3.03
CA ALA A 147 4.13 20.23 -3.05
C ALA A 147 3.14 20.97 -3.97
N GLY A 148 2.40 21.93 -3.42
CA GLY A 148 1.37 22.69 -4.14
C GLY A 148 0.03 21.97 -4.27
N ASN A 149 -0.15 20.82 -3.61
CA ASN A 149 -1.44 20.15 -3.53
C ASN A 149 -2.30 20.75 -2.41
N ALA A 150 -3.33 21.51 -2.79
CA ALA A 150 -4.20 22.22 -1.84
C ALA A 150 -4.93 21.30 -0.85
N ALA A 151 -5.30 20.08 -1.26
CA ALA A 151 -5.97 19.11 -0.40
C ALA A 151 -5.02 18.59 0.70
N VAL A 152 -3.74 18.36 0.34
CA VAL A 152 -2.70 17.98 1.32
C VAL A 152 -2.39 19.14 2.27
N ASP A 153 -2.28 20.37 1.75
CA ASP A 153 -2.06 21.56 2.58
C ASP A 153 -3.21 21.83 3.56
N GLU A 154 -4.46 21.52 3.15
CA GLU A 154 -5.63 21.60 4.01
C GLU A 154 -5.62 20.51 5.09
N LEU A 155 -5.30 19.28 4.70
CA LEU A 155 -5.15 18.19 5.65
C LEU A 155 -4.06 18.49 6.70
N TRP A 156 -2.93 19.07 6.28
CA TRP A 156 -1.84 19.42 7.19
C TRP A 156 -2.26 20.44 8.25
N ARG A 157 -3.00 21.49 7.86
CA ARG A 157 -3.50 22.54 8.78
C ARG A 157 -4.35 21.98 9.92
N GLU A 158 -5.11 20.92 9.65
CA GLU A 158 -5.86 20.20 10.67
C GLU A 158 -4.95 19.26 11.49
N VAL A 159 -4.18 18.41 10.79
CA VAL A 159 -3.36 17.35 11.41
C VAL A 159 -2.26 17.90 12.32
N GLU A 160 -1.65 19.04 12.00
CA GLU A 160 -0.57 19.61 12.81
C GLU A 160 -1.02 19.93 14.26
N HIS A 161 -2.32 20.20 14.44
CA HIS A 161 -2.95 20.50 15.72
C HIS A 161 -3.50 19.27 16.46
N PHE A 162 -3.42 18.07 15.87
CA PHE A 162 -3.99 16.87 16.48
C PHE A 162 -3.39 16.54 17.84
N THR A 163 -4.25 16.05 18.73
CA THR A 163 -3.90 15.45 20.02
C THR A 163 -4.57 14.09 20.12
N ASP A 164 -4.06 13.21 20.98
CA ASP A 164 -4.72 11.93 21.22
C ASP A 164 -5.92 12.08 22.20
N PRO A 165 -7.03 11.37 21.97
CA PRO A 165 -7.32 10.53 20.80
C PRO A 165 -7.74 11.36 19.58
N ILE A 166 -7.56 10.80 18.38
CA ILE A 166 -8.12 11.37 17.16
C ILE A 166 -9.65 11.34 17.21
N GLU A 167 -10.29 12.43 16.80
CA GLU A 167 -11.75 12.53 16.74
C GLU A 167 -12.30 11.57 15.68
N ARG A 168 -13.28 10.74 16.07
CA ARG A 168 -13.90 9.75 15.16
C ARG A 168 -14.55 10.41 13.95
N ASP A 169 -15.20 11.55 14.14
CA ASP A 169 -15.86 12.27 13.05
C ASP A 169 -14.85 12.76 12.02
N PHE A 170 -13.65 13.17 12.45
CA PHE A 170 -12.56 13.51 11.54
C PHE A 170 -12.11 12.27 10.74
N ALA A 171 -11.83 11.16 11.42
CA ALA A 171 -11.40 9.93 10.75
C ALA A 171 -12.45 9.42 9.75
N LEU A 172 -13.74 9.49 10.10
CA LEU A 172 -14.83 9.16 9.20
C LEU A 172 -14.90 10.10 8.00
N ALA A 173 -14.80 11.40 8.21
CA ALA A 173 -14.81 12.39 7.14
C ALA A 173 -13.62 12.19 6.18
N PHE A 174 -12.42 11.97 6.74
CA PHE A 174 -11.22 11.69 5.96
C PHE A 174 -11.39 10.43 5.10
N GLN A 175 -11.76 9.29 5.69
CA GLN A 175 -11.92 8.06 4.91
C GLN A 175 -13.04 8.17 3.87
N SER A 176 -14.14 8.83 4.21
CA SER A 176 -15.24 9.09 3.27
C SER A 176 -14.83 10.00 2.11
N SER A 177 -13.92 10.95 2.33
CA SER A 177 -13.43 11.85 1.28
C SER A 177 -12.64 11.14 0.19
N THR A 178 -12.16 9.92 0.45
CA THR A 178 -11.42 9.11 -0.52
C THR A 178 -12.32 8.36 -1.52
N LEU A 179 -13.64 8.39 -1.31
CA LEU A 179 -14.62 7.59 -2.06
C LEU A 179 -15.42 8.43 -3.05
N ALA A 180 -15.66 7.90 -4.25
CA ALA A 180 -16.66 8.44 -5.17
C ALA A 180 -17.96 7.60 -5.23
N GLN A 181 -17.85 6.32 -4.88
CA GLN A 181 -18.96 5.37 -4.78
C GLN A 181 -19.14 4.91 -3.33
N PRO A 182 -20.39 4.59 -2.94
CA PRO A 182 -20.64 4.04 -1.61
C PRO A 182 -20.04 2.63 -1.49
N ILE A 183 -19.42 2.37 -0.34
CA ILE A 183 -19.00 1.03 0.08
C ILE A 183 -19.89 0.55 1.22
N PRO A 184 -19.94 -0.77 1.52
CA PRO A 184 -20.63 -1.28 2.71
C PRO A 184 -20.20 -0.54 3.97
N ARG A 185 -21.18 -0.04 4.76
CA ARG A 185 -20.93 0.71 5.99
C ARG A 185 -19.97 0.00 6.96
N ALA A 186 -20.10 -1.30 7.12
CA ALA A 186 -19.23 -2.08 8.00
C ALA A 186 -17.75 -2.06 7.58
N LEU A 187 -17.46 -1.98 6.27
CA LEU A 187 -16.09 -1.83 5.77
C LEU A 187 -15.56 -0.43 6.11
N LEU A 188 -16.35 0.61 5.83
CA LEU A 188 -15.97 1.98 6.19
C LEU A 188 -15.72 2.12 7.71
N GLU A 189 -16.59 1.55 8.54
CA GLU A 189 -16.42 1.54 10.00
C GLU A 189 -15.13 0.83 10.42
N THR A 190 -14.75 -0.25 9.74
CA THR A 190 -13.48 -0.95 9.97
C THR A 190 -12.29 -0.06 9.66
N PHE A 191 -12.30 0.64 8.52
CA PHE A 191 -11.20 1.55 8.14
C PHE A 191 -11.08 2.75 9.09
N VAL A 192 -12.22 3.30 9.52
CA VAL A 192 -12.26 4.34 10.56
C VAL A 192 -11.67 3.83 11.87
N ASP A 193 -12.03 2.61 12.30
CA ASP A 193 -11.49 2.02 13.52
C ASP A 193 -9.97 1.79 13.42
N GLU A 194 -9.45 1.42 12.25
CA GLU A 194 -7.99 1.32 12.03
C GLU A 194 -7.30 2.68 12.08
N SER A 195 -7.92 3.74 11.55
CA SER A 195 -7.42 5.12 11.68
C SER A 195 -7.33 5.60 13.12
N LEU A 196 -8.30 5.24 13.95
CA LEU A 196 -8.31 5.59 15.37
C LEU A 196 -7.21 4.89 16.19
N LYS A 197 -6.60 3.83 15.66
CA LYS A 197 -5.43 3.17 16.30
C LYS A 197 -4.12 3.92 16.05
N THR A 198 -4.11 4.87 15.11
CA THR A 198 -2.92 5.64 14.74
C THR A 198 -2.82 6.87 15.64
N PRO A 199 -1.79 6.99 16.50
CA PRO A 199 -1.62 8.14 17.39
C PRO A 199 -1.42 9.44 16.60
N ALA A 200 -1.86 10.57 17.18
CA ALA A 200 -1.76 11.90 16.59
C ALA A 200 -0.34 12.27 16.13
N ARG A 201 0.69 11.85 16.87
CA ARG A 201 2.08 12.07 16.44
C ARG A 201 2.41 11.36 15.12
N ILE A 202 1.84 10.19 14.85
CA ILE A 202 2.10 9.41 13.63
C ILE A 202 1.33 9.97 12.46
N TRP A 203 0.11 10.48 12.67
CA TRP A 203 -0.57 11.31 11.67
C TRP A 203 0.35 12.44 11.20
N LYS A 204 0.88 13.23 12.15
CA LYS A 204 1.81 14.33 11.83
C LYS A 204 3.08 13.86 11.14
N ASP A 205 3.77 12.87 11.70
CA ASP A 205 5.08 12.44 11.18
C ASP A 205 4.98 11.78 9.80
N ALA A 206 3.96 10.96 9.55
CA ALA A 206 3.77 10.33 8.24
C ALA A 206 3.32 11.35 7.19
N LEU A 207 2.40 12.27 7.52
CA LEU A 207 1.99 13.31 6.59
C LEU A 207 3.14 14.27 6.27
N ARG A 208 3.90 14.70 7.27
CA ARG A 208 5.11 15.51 7.06
C ARG A 208 6.13 14.78 6.19
N GLY A 209 6.33 13.48 6.41
CA GLY A 209 7.20 12.64 5.58
C GLY A 209 6.77 12.61 4.10
N LEU A 210 5.46 12.64 3.81
CA LEU A 210 4.92 12.76 2.46
C LEU A 210 5.12 14.16 1.87
N MET A 211 5.01 15.21 2.70
CA MET A 211 5.19 16.61 2.29
C MET A 211 6.64 16.97 1.98
N ASP A 212 7.58 16.42 2.75
CA ASP A 212 9.02 16.70 2.61
C ASP A 212 9.65 15.97 1.42
N ALA A 213 8.96 14.99 0.83
CA ALA A 213 9.48 14.12 -0.21
C ALA A 213 8.94 14.48 -1.61
N ASP A 214 9.84 14.47 -2.59
CA ASP A 214 9.54 14.66 -4.00
C ASP A 214 10.29 13.60 -4.81
N HIS A 215 9.55 12.69 -5.46
CA HIS A 215 10.11 11.64 -6.30
C HIS A 215 10.22 12.04 -7.77
N THR A 216 9.72 13.21 -8.17
CA THR A 216 9.55 13.63 -9.58
C THR A 216 10.81 13.42 -10.42
N ALA A 217 11.98 13.80 -9.89
CA ALA A 217 13.24 13.65 -10.61
C ALA A 217 13.72 12.19 -10.68
N GLU A 218 13.37 11.37 -9.70
CA GLU A 218 13.82 9.98 -9.56
C GLU A 218 12.88 8.97 -10.24
N LEU A 219 11.68 9.36 -10.66
CA LEU A 219 10.73 8.47 -11.34
C LEU A 219 11.32 7.76 -12.58
N THR A 220 12.26 8.41 -13.27
CA THR A 220 12.96 7.82 -14.43
C THR A 220 13.87 6.65 -14.06
N LEU A 221 14.18 6.47 -12.77
CA LEU A 221 14.97 5.35 -12.25
C LEU A 221 14.12 4.08 -12.06
N ILE A 222 12.79 4.19 -12.06
CA ILE A 222 11.90 3.03 -11.95
C ILE A 222 12.01 2.19 -13.23
N ARG A 223 12.63 1.01 -13.10
CA ARG A 223 12.84 0.07 -14.22
C ARG A 223 11.76 -1.01 -14.32
N ALA A 224 10.98 -1.21 -13.27
CA ALA A 224 9.90 -2.18 -13.29
C ALA A 224 8.77 -1.65 -14.20
N PRO A 225 8.23 -2.47 -15.13
CA PRO A 225 6.98 -2.10 -15.78
C PRO A 225 5.91 -1.83 -14.74
N THR A 226 5.12 -0.80 -15.01
CA THR A 226 4.32 -0.11 -14.01
C THR A 226 2.89 0.06 -14.52
N LEU A 227 1.92 -0.24 -13.67
CA LEU A 227 0.51 0.03 -13.90
C LEU A 227 0.05 1.12 -12.93
N VAL A 228 -0.32 2.27 -13.47
CA VAL A 228 -0.97 3.36 -12.74
C VAL A 228 -2.48 3.12 -12.80
N MET A 229 -3.12 3.02 -11.64
CA MET A 229 -4.57 2.91 -11.50
C MET A 229 -5.11 4.21 -10.93
N TRP A 230 -6.01 4.85 -11.66
CA TRP A 230 -6.54 6.15 -11.26
C TRP A 230 -8.05 6.23 -11.40
N GLY A 231 -8.71 6.68 -10.34
CA GLY A 231 -10.15 6.98 -10.33
C GLY A 231 -10.39 8.37 -10.89
N ALA A 232 -11.30 8.49 -11.86
CA ALA A 232 -11.60 9.76 -12.51
C ALA A 232 -12.19 10.82 -11.56
N ALA A 233 -12.71 10.38 -10.41
CA ALA A 233 -13.27 11.21 -9.36
C ALA A 233 -12.34 11.32 -8.12
N ASP A 234 -11.04 11.01 -8.26
CA ASP A 234 -10.05 11.24 -7.20
C ASP A 234 -9.94 12.74 -6.88
N ALA A 235 -10.37 13.11 -5.68
CA ALA A 235 -10.36 14.48 -5.18
C ALA A 235 -9.02 14.90 -4.54
N LEU A 236 -8.10 13.96 -4.32
CA LEU A 236 -6.81 14.21 -3.68
C LEU A 236 -5.70 14.38 -4.70
N PHE A 237 -5.61 13.49 -5.69
CA PHE A 237 -4.53 13.51 -6.67
C PHE A 237 -5.09 13.54 -8.11
N PRO A 238 -5.09 14.72 -8.75
CA PRO A 238 -5.72 14.92 -10.03
C PRO A 238 -5.02 14.16 -11.17
N ARG A 239 -5.67 14.16 -12.33
CA ARG A 239 -5.15 13.58 -13.57
C ARG A 239 -3.73 14.05 -13.90
N SER A 240 -3.41 15.32 -13.64
CA SER A 240 -2.10 15.90 -13.93
C SER A 240 -0.96 15.19 -13.20
N ASP A 241 -1.19 14.71 -11.98
CA ASP A 241 -0.17 13.96 -11.23
C ASP A 241 0.09 12.61 -11.91
N GLN A 242 -0.96 11.98 -12.41
CA GLN A 242 -0.86 10.70 -13.14
C GLN A 242 -0.15 10.88 -14.48
N ASP A 243 -0.41 11.98 -15.18
CA ASP A 243 0.26 12.31 -16.43
C ASP A 243 1.78 12.50 -16.21
N VAL A 244 2.20 13.07 -15.06
CA VAL A 244 3.62 13.14 -14.68
C VAL A 244 4.21 11.74 -14.47
N LEU A 245 3.50 10.84 -13.77
CA LEU A 245 3.94 9.46 -13.57
C LEU A 245 4.10 8.72 -14.91
N LEU A 246 3.10 8.81 -15.79
CA LEU A 246 3.10 8.18 -17.11
C LEU A 246 4.20 8.72 -18.02
N ALA A 247 4.49 10.03 -17.94
CA ALA A 247 5.55 10.64 -18.73
C ALA A 247 6.95 10.29 -18.25
N ARG A 248 7.14 10.07 -16.94
CA ARG A 248 8.47 9.90 -16.33
C ARG A 248 8.85 8.46 -16.05
N ILE A 249 7.90 7.57 -15.80
CA ILE A 249 8.15 6.14 -15.56
C ILE A 249 8.19 5.39 -16.91
N PRO A 250 9.33 4.82 -17.32
CA PRO A 250 9.44 4.13 -18.60
C PRO A 250 8.43 2.99 -18.75
N GLY A 251 7.59 3.09 -19.79
CA GLY A 251 6.62 2.05 -20.12
C GLY A 251 5.46 1.92 -19.12
N ALA A 252 5.21 2.95 -18.29
CA ALA A 252 4.03 2.97 -17.44
C ALA A 252 2.74 2.97 -18.27
N GLN A 253 1.76 2.23 -17.79
CA GLN A 253 0.43 2.10 -18.39
C GLN A 253 -0.62 2.66 -17.43
N LEU A 254 -1.74 3.16 -17.96
CA LEU A 254 -2.85 3.67 -17.18
C LEU A 254 -4.05 2.72 -17.25
N SER A 255 -4.60 2.33 -16.10
CA SER A 255 -5.97 1.82 -15.98
C SER A 255 -6.85 2.89 -15.35
N LEU A 256 -7.81 3.39 -16.14
CA LEU A 256 -8.75 4.46 -15.74
C LEU A 256 -10.04 3.85 -15.16
N TYR A 257 -10.45 4.34 -14.00
CA TYR A 257 -11.70 3.97 -13.34
C TYR A 257 -12.66 5.15 -13.36
N ASP A 258 -13.55 5.21 -14.36
CA ASP A 258 -14.40 6.38 -14.63
C ASP A 258 -15.33 6.81 -13.49
N ARG A 259 -15.63 5.89 -12.57
CA ARG A 259 -16.59 6.11 -11.47
C ARG A 259 -15.96 6.03 -10.08
N ALA A 260 -14.68 5.65 -9.99
CA ALA A 260 -14.01 5.49 -8.70
C ALA A 260 -13.34 6.78 -8.25
N GLY A 261 -13.21 6.94 -6.94
CA GLY A 261 -12.44 8.00 -6.30
C GLY A 261 -10.99 7.58 -6.09
N HIS A 262 -10.46 7.97 -4.94
CA HIS A 262 -9.07 7.72 -4.55
C HIS A 262 -8.83 6.27 -4.09
N SER A 263 -9.85 5.58 -3.57
CA SER A 263 -9.75 4.21 -3.01
C SER A 263 -10.46 3.17 -3.90
N ILE A 264 -9.90 2.96 -5.10
CA ILE A 264 -10.41 2.05 -6.13
C ILE A 264 -10.59 0.63 -5.61
N HIS A 265 -9.63 0.12 -4.82
CA HIS A 265 -9.69 -1.24 -4.27
C HIS A 265 -10.83 -1.44 -3.26
N TRP A 266 -11.43 -0.36 -2.72
CA TRP A 266 -12.64 -0.44 -1.91
C TRP A 266 -13.91 -0.36 -2.76
N GLU A 267 -13.91 0.51 -3.76
CA GLU A 267 -15.09 0.82 -4.58
C GLU A 267 -15.36 -0.22 -5.68
N GLU A 268 -14.31 -0.69 -6.36
CA GLU A 268 -14.40 -1.65 -7.47
C GLU A 268 -13.47 -2.87 -7.24
N PRO A 269 -13.59 -3.60 -6.12
CA PRO A 269 -12.60 -4.59 -5.67
C PRO A 269 -12.41 -5.77 -6.65
N LEU A 270 -13.46 -6.18 -7.36
CA LEU A 270 -13.37 -7.25 -8.36
C LEU A 270 -12.55 -6.81 -9.58
N ARG A 271 -12.78 -5.57 -10.04
CA ARG A 271 -12.06 -5.02 -11.19
C ARG A 271 -10.61 -4.75 -10.83
N PHE A 272 -10.35 -4.16 -9.65
CA PHE A 272 -9.00 -3.99 -9.13
C PHE A 272 -8.22 -5.31 -9.12
N ALA A 273 -8.78 -6.36 -8.51
CA ALA A 273 -8.11 -7.66 -8.43
C ALA A 273 -7.88 -8.28 -9.82
N SER A 274 -8.83 -8.14 -10.74
CA SER A 274 -8.72 -8.60 -12.13
C SER A 274 -7.62 -7.87 -12.89
N ASP A 275 -7.55 -6.55 -12.82
CA ASP A 275 -6.55 -5.73 -13.52
C ASP A 275 -5.14 -6.04 -13.00
N VAL A 276 -4.97 -6.14 -11.68
CA VAL A 276 -3.69 -6.53 -11.06
C VAL A 276 -3.29 -7.94 -11.49
N ALA A 277 -4.22 -8.91 -11.50
CA ALA A 277 -3.93 -10.27 -11.93
C ALA A 277 -3.51 -10.34 -13.40
N ALA A 278 -4.24 -9.65 -14.29
CA ALA A 278 -3.90 -9.57 -15.71
C ALA A 278 -2.51 -8.94 -15.93
N PHE A 279 -2.17 -7.90 -15.16
CA PHE A 279 -0.84 -7.30 -15.18
C PHE A 279 0.26 -8.28 -14.72
N ILE A 280 0.00 -9.09 -13.69
CA ILE A 280 0.94 -10.13 -13.23
C ILE A 280 1.13 -11.23 -14.28
N GLU A 281 0.05 -11.68 -14.92
CA GLU A 281 0.07 -12.76 -15.92
C GLU A 281 0.87 -12.37 -17.16
N ALA A 282 0.59 -11.19 -17.73
CA ALA A 282 1.29 -10.69 -18.93
C ALA A 282 2.83 -10.66 -18.77
N ARG A 283 3.29 -10.49 -17.53
CA ARG A 283 4.71 -10.44 -17.19
C ARG A 283 5.35 -11.81 -16.98
N THR A 284 4.59 -12.74 -16.41
CA THR A 284 5.06 -14.12 -16.25
C THR A 284 5.30 -14.77 -17.61
N THR A 285 4.39 -14.55 -18.58
CA THR A 285 4.55 -15.03 -19.96
C THR A 285 5.75 -14.39 -20.66
N SER A 286 5.96 -13.08 -20.47
CA SER A 286 7.10 -12.36 -21.09
C SER A 286 8.46 -12.81 -20.56
N GLN A 287 8.55 -13.23 -19.29
CA GLN A 287 9.78 -13.76 -18.69
C GLN A 287 10.09 -15.21 -19.11
N GLN A 288 9.09 -16.00 -19.48
CA GLN A 288 9.29 -17.37 -19.98
C GLN A 288 9.67 -17.43 -21.46
N ALA A 289 9.41 -16.35 -22.21
CA ALA A 289 9.70 -16.25 -23.63
C ALA A 289 11.08 -15.65 -23.97
N ALA A 290 11.81 -15.14 -22.97
CA ALA A 290 13.13 -14.52 -23.09
C ALA A 290 14.23 -15.45 -22.53
#